data_AF-A0AA43BW79-F1
#
_entry.id   AF-A0AA43BW79-F1
#
_cell.length_a   1.000
_cell.length_b   1.000
_cell.length_c   1.000
_cell.angle_alpha   90.00
_cell.angle_beta   90.00
_cell.angle_gamma   90.00
#
_symmetry.space_group_name_H-M   'P 1'
#
loop_
_entity.id
_entity.type
_entity.pdbx_description
1 polymer ?
#
loop_
_entity_poly.entity_id
_entity_poly.type
_entity_poly.pdbx_seq_one_letter_code
_entity_poly.pdbx_strand_id
1 'polypeptide(L)'
;MLRPFAVIILLLPCALARAEVTCEQLVAISERTISLRNQGASLPNLLAETEDGEMKRRFTPTELEFIRLLIRESFIGAYSVYDVNEACQDGRLSIPVRKAGQSK
;
A
#
# COMPACT_ATOMS: atom_id res chain seq x y z
N MET A 1 -21.24 53.88 -9.95
CA MET A 1 -21.59 52.60 -10.61
C MET A 1 -20.51 51.58 -10.23
N LEU A 2 -20.80 50.69 -9.27
CA LEU A 2 -19.85 49.73 -8.70
C LEU A 2 -20.02 48.38 -9.43
N ARG A 3 -18.98 47.89 -10.10
CA ARG A 3 -18.92 46.55 -10.71
C ARG A 3 -18.38 45.56 -9.66
N PRO A 4 -19.09 44.48 -9.30
CA PRO A 4 -18.47 43.42 -8.51
C PRO A 4 -17.64 42.52 -9.44
N PHE A 5 -16.33 42.48 -9.19
CA PHE A 5 -15.45 41.45 -9.74
C PHE A 5 -15.80 40.12 -9.04
N ALA A 6 -16.38 39.20 -9.79
CA ALA A 6 -16.61 37.82 -9.36
C ALA A 6 -15.25 37.10 -9.27
N VAL A 7 -14.70 37.04 -8.06
CA VAL A 7 -13.51 36.25 -7.74
C VAL A 7 -13.95 34.79 -7.60
N ILE A 8 -13.85 34.03 -8.69
CA ILE A 8 -14.03 32.57 -8.68
C ILE A 8 -12.74 31.97 -8.13
N ILE A 9 -12.66 31.81 -6.81
CA ILE A 9 -11.67 30.95 -6.18
C ILE A 9 -12.13 29.52 -6.43
N LEU A 10 -11.58 28.89 -7.47
CA LEU A 10 -11.59 27.44 -7.64
C LEU A 10 -10.74 26.83 -6.50
N LEU A 11 -11.35 26.69 -5.32
CA LEU A 11 -10.92 25.73 -4.31
C LEU A 11 -11.14 24.34 -4.89
N LEU A 12 -10.28 23.92 -5.82
CA LEU A 12 -10.14 22.52 -6.16
C LEU A 12 -9.61 21.85 -4.89
N PRO A 13 -10.37 21.01 -4.20
CA PRO A 13 -9.76 20.16 -3.20
C PRO A 13 -8.80 19.28 -3.99
N CYS A 14 -7.50 19.51 -3.82
CA CYS A 14 -6.49 18.49 -4.07
C CYS A 14 -6.88 17.30 -3.20
N ALA A 15 -7.78 16.47 -3.70
CA ALA A 15 -7.91 15.10 -3.28
C ALA A 15 -6.57 14.48 -3.66
N LEU A 16 -5.63 14.54 -2.70
CA LEU A 16 -4.51 13.63 -2.65
C LEU A 16 -5.11 12.26 -2.95
N ALA A 17 -4.86 11.75 -4.16
CA ALA A 17 -5.12 10.38 -4.50
C ALA A 17 -4.15 9.56 -3.63
N ARG A 18 -4.50 9.40 -2.35
CA ARG A 18 -3.87 8.45 -1.44
C ARG A 18 -4.13 7.10 -2.08
N ALA A 19 -3.08 6.52 -2.61
CA ALA A 19 -3.12 5.24 -3.27
C ALA A 19 -3.36 4.20 -2.18
N GLU A 20 -4.64 3.95 -1.91
CA GLU A 20 -5.14 2.81 -1.16
C GLU A 20 -4.49 1.54 -1.75
N VAL A 21 -3.84 0.74 -0.91
CA VAL A 21 -3.07 -0.43 -1.33
C VAL A 21 -3.97 -1.38 -2.14
N THR A 22 -3.44 -2.00 -3.20
CA THR A 22 -4.20 -2.99 -4.00
C THR A 22 -3.81 -4.42 -3.67
N CYS A 23 -4.69 -5.39 -3.99
CA CYS A 23 -4.38 -6.82 -3.78
C CYS A 23 -3.14 -7.26 -4.56
N GLU A 24 -2.96 -6.77 -5.79
CA GLU A 24 -1.80 -7.07 -6.63
C GLU A 24 -0.51 -6.55 -5.98
N GLN A 25 -0.57 -5.39 -5.34
CA GLN A 25 0.59 -4.85 -4.60
C GLN A 25 0.95 -5.72 -3.41
N LEU A 26 -0.05 -6.21 -2.65
CA LEU A 26 0.21 -7.09 -1.51
C LEU A 26 0.79 -8.44 -1.93
N VAL A 27 0.24 -9.03 -2.99
CA VAL A 27 0.77 -10.26 -3.62
C VAL A 27 2.21 -10.05 -4.06
N ALA A 28 2.50 -8.97 -4.81
CA ALA A 28 3.84 -8.66 -5.27
C ALA A 28 4.84 -8.43 -4.13
N ILE A 29 4.42 -7.78 -3.04
CA ILE A 29 5.26 -7.60 -1.84
C ILE A 29 5.59 -8.95 -1.21
N SER A 30 4.60 -9.86 -1.09
CA SER A 30 4.82 -11.20 -0.53
C SER A 30 5.78 -12.01 -1.40
N GLU A 31 5.54 -12.06 -2.71
CA GLU A 31 6.41 -12.75 -3.69
C GLU A 31 7.84 -12.22 -3.65
N ARG A 32 8.01 -10.90 -3.66
CA ARG A 32 9.33 -10.26 -3.60
C ARG A 32 10.04 -10.58 -2.28
N THR A 33 9.33 -10.54 -1.16
CA THR A 33 9.88 -10.86 0.16
C THR A 33 10.41 -12.30 0.19
N ILE A 34 9.62 -13.25 -0.29
CA ILE A 34 10.01 -14.67 -0.36
C ILE A 34 11.21 -14.85 -1.28
N SER A 35 11.19 -14.22 -2.46
CA SER A 35 12.27 -14.30 -3.43
C SER A 35 13.60 -13.77 -2.84
N LEU A 36 13.58 -12.59 -2.20
CA LEU A 36 14.77 -11.99 -1.62
C LEU A 36 15.28 -12.78 -0.41
N ARG A 37 14.39 -13.31 0.44
CA ARG A 37 14.77 -14.24 1.51
C ARG A 37 15.50 -15.45 0.94
N ASN A 38 14.96 -16.07 -0.11
CA ASN A 38 15.57 -17.23 -0.74
C ASN A 38 16.93 -16.90 -1.37
N GLN A 39 17.19 -15.63 -1.70
CA GLN A 39 18.48 -15.11 -2.15
C GLN A 39 19.43 -14.74 -0.98
N GLY A 40 19.02 -14.95 0.28
CA GLY A 40 19.84 -14.68 1.46
C GLY A 40 19.68 -13.28 2.05
N ALA A 41 18.68 -12.50 1.63
CA ALA A 41 18.39 -11.22 2.27
C ALA A 41 17.94 -11.41 3.73
N SER A 42 18.36 -10.50 4.61
CA SER A 42 17.94 -10.49 6.00
C SER A 42 16.62 -9.73 6.17
N LEU A 43 15.82 -10.10 7.17
CA LEU A 43 14.58 -9.38 7.49
C LEU A 43 14.79 -7.88 7.76
N PRO A 44 15.82 -7.43 8.53
CA PRO A 44 16.09 -6.01 8.70
C PRO A 44 16.31 -5.26 7.38
N ASN A 45 17.02 -5.87 6.42
CA ASN A 45 17.26 -5.26 5.12
C ASN A 45 15.96 -5.06 4.33
N LEU A 46 15.06 -6.05 4.37
CA LEU A 46 13.76 -5.96 3.70
C LEU A 46 12.84 -4.91 4.34
N LEU A 47 12.89 -4.77 5.67
CA LEU A 47 12.11 -3.77 6.39
C LEU A 47 12.63 -2.35 6.16
N ALA A 48 13.95 -2.18 5.95
CA ALA A 48 14.54 -0.87 5.68
C ALA A 48 13.97 -0.20 4.42
N GLU A 49 13.57 -0.98 3.40
CA GLU A 49 12.90 -0.44 2.20
C GLU A 49 11.60 0.30 2.56
N THR A 50 10.88 -0.15 3.59
CA THR A 50 9.63 0.50 4.06
C THR A 50 9.87 1.81 4.82
N GLU A 51 11.12 2.14 5.14
CA GLU A 51 11.48 3.38 5.82
C GLU A 51 11.90 4.48 4.86
N ASP A 52 12.03 4.17 3.57
CA ASP A 52 12.39 5.12 2.54
C ASP A 52 11.37 6.27 2.42
N GLY A 53 11.87 7.46 2.09
CA GLY A 53 11.07 8.66 1.93
C GLY A 53 10.05 8.54 0.80
N GLU A 54 10.33 7.76 -0.24
CA GLU A 54 9.36 7.48 -1.31
C GLU A 54 8.17 6.65 -0.80
N MET A 55 8.44 5.59 -0.03
CA MET A 55 7.42 4.74 0.58
C MET A 55 6.54 5.54 1.56
N LYS A 56 7.15 6.38 2.39
CA LYS A 56 6.45 7.29 3.32
C LYS A 56 5.57 8.34 2.65
N ARG A 57 5.85 8.69 1.39
CA ARG A 57 4.99 9.59 0.59
C ARG A 57 3.85 8.86 -0.10
N ARG A 58 4.06 7.59 -0.49
CA ARG A 58 3.07 6.79 -1.22
C ARG A 58 2.00 6.21 -0.32
N PHE A 59 2.38 5.75 0.87
CA PHE A 59 1.51 5.01 1.77
C PHE A 59 1.25 5.79 3.05
N THR A 60 0.08 5.58 3.63
CA THR A 60 -0.23 6.05 4.97
C THR A 60 0.58 5.28 6.02
N PRO A 61 0.75 5.83 7.24
CA PRO A 61 1.44 5.13 8.32
C PRO A 61 0.86 3.73 8.61
N THR A 62 -0.47 3.61 8.62
CA THR A 62 -1.18 2.34 8.85
C THR A 62 -0.94 1.33 7.73
N GLU A 63 -0.94 1.77 6.47
CA GLU A 63 -0.60 0.89 5.34
C GLU A 63 0.86 0.43 5.42
N LEU A 64 1.79 1.29 5.83
CA LEU A 64 3.19 0.90 6.02
C LEU A 64 3.38 -0.10 7.17
N GLU A 65 2.64 0.06 8.27
CA GLU A 65 2.64 -0.92 9.35
C GLU A 65 2.14 -2.28 8.86
N PHE A 66 1.07 -2.30 8.08
CA PHE A 66 0.57 -3.52 7.47
C PHE A 66 1.57 -4.14 6.48
N ILE A 67 2.20 -3.33 5.62
CA ILE A 67 3.24 -3.80 4.69
C ILE A 67 4.40 -4.42 5.47
N ARG A 68 4.86 -3.79 6.56
CA ARG A 68 5.91 -4.35 7.43
C ARG A 68 5.49 -5.67 8.06
N LEU A 69 4.23 -5.78 8.52
CA LEU A 69 3.68 -7.03 9.02
C LEU A 69 3.70 -8.10 7.93
N LEU A 70 3.17 -7.80 6.74
CA LEU A 70 3.15 -8.72 5.61
C LEU A 70 4.55 -9.20 5.22
N ILE A 71 5.55 -8.32 5.23
CA ILE A 71 6.96 -8.68 5.00
C ILE A 71 7.44 -9.66 6.08
N ARG A 72 7.17 -9.39 7.36
CA ARG A 72 7.58 -10.29 8.47
C ARG A 72 6.96 -11.68 8.31
N GLU A 73 5.65 -11.73 8.08
CA GLU A 73 4.91 -12.98 7.96
C GLU A 73 5.31 -13.78 6.71
N SER A 74 5.49 -13.10 5.58
CA SER A 74 5.98 -13.73 4.34
C SER A 74 7.42 -14.23 4.49
N PHE A 75 8.27 -13.48 5.22
CA PHE A 75 9.65 -13.87 5.48
C PHE A 75 9.74 -15.16 6.29
N ILE A 76 8.94 -15.30 7.35
CA ILE A 76 8.92 -16.54 8.16
C ILE A 76 8.10 -17.67 7.52
N GLY A 77 7.38 -17.39 6.43
CA GLY A 77 6.56 -18.37 5.73
C GLY A 77 5.26 -18.72 6.45
N ALA A 78 4.71 -17.79 7.25
CA ALA A 78 3.45 -17.99 7.96
C ALA A 78 2.24 -18.08 7.02
N TYR A 79 2.32 -17.41 5.86
CA TYR A 79 1.30 -17.43 4.82
C TYR A 79 1.94 -17.65 3.46
N SER A 80 1.24 -18.38 2.59
CA SER A 80 1.59 -18.45 1.17
C SER A 80 1.11 -17.20 0.43
N VAL A 81 1.67 -16.95 -0.74
CA VAL A 81 1.20 -15.88 -1.65
C VAL A 81 -0.27 -16.06 -2.01
N TYR A 82 -0.72 -17.31 -2.13
CA TYR A 82 -2.12 -17.65 -2.37
C TYR A 82 -3.02 -17.21 -1.22
N ASP A 83 -2.62 -17.47 0.03
CA ASP A 83 -3.39 -17.07 1.22
C ASP A 83 -3.54 -15.54 1.31
N VAL A 84 -2.48 -14.81 0.95
CA VAL A 84 -2.50 -13.33 0.89
C VAL A 84 -3.49 -12.85 -0.15
N ASN A 85 -3.50 -13.44 -1.35
CA ASN A 85 -4.44 -13.08 -2.40
C ASN A 85 -5.89 -13.39 -1.98
N GLU A 86 -6.15 -14.58 -1.45
CA GLU A 86 -7.48 -14.99 -1.00
C GLU A 86 -8.02 -14.04 0.09
N ALA A 87 -7.24 -13.81 1.15
CA ALA A 87 -7.63 -12.92 2.24
C ALA A 87 -7.90 -11.48 1.74
N CYS A 88 -7.16 -11.04 0.72
CA CYS A 88 -7.36 -9.74 0.12
C CYS A 88 -8.65 -9.63 -0.68
N GLN A 89 -8.89 -10.60 -1.58
CA GLN A 89 -10.10 -10.63 -2.41
C GLN A 89 -11.37 -10.77 -1.55
N ASP A 90 -11.27 -11.51 -0.45
CA ASP A 90 -12.38 -11.69 0.50
C ASP A 90 -12.62 -10.46 1.40
N GLY A 91 -11.73 -9.45 1.37
CA GLY A 91 -11.84 -8.28 2.23
C GLY A 91 -11.59 -8.59 3.71
N ARG A 92 -10.82 -9.65 3.99
CA ARG A 92 -10.47 -10.11 5.35
C ARG A 92 -9.23 -9.42 5.91
N LEU A 93 -8.65 -8.49 5.16
CA LEU A 93 -7.49 -7.71 5.59
C LEU A 93 -7.92 -6.54 6.47
N SER A 94 -7.09 -6.20 7.45
CA SER A 94 -7.33 -5.13 8.42
C SER A 94 -7.12 -3.72 7.87
N ILE A 95 -6.72 -3.58 6.60
CA ILE A 95 -6.56 -2.30 5.91
C ILE A 95 -7.56 -2.17 4.76
N PRO A 96 -7.99 -0.95 4.42
CA PRO A 96 -8.78 -0.72 3.22
C PRO A 96 -7.95 -1.04 1.97
N VAL A 97 -8.48 -1.91 1.09
CA VAL A 97 -7.80 -2.35 -0.13
C VAL A 97 -8.69 -2.11 -1.34
N ARG A 98 -8.12 -1.60 -2.43
CA ARG A 98 -8.81 -1.55 -3.73
C ARG A 98 -8.76 -2.90 -4.43
N LYS A 99 -9.94 -3.38 -4.83
CA LYS A 99 -10.07 -4.49 -5.77
C LYS A 99 -9.76 -3.97 -7.18
N ALA A 100 -8.81 -4.57 -7.89
CA ALA A 100 -8.58 -4.25 -9.29
C ALA A 100 -9.88 -4.47 -10.08
N GLY A 101 -10.42 -3.39 -10.65
CA GLY A 101 -11.67 -3.40 -11.39
C GLY A 101 -12.79 -2.54 -10.79
N GLN A 102 -12.67 -2.07 -9.55
CA GLN A 102 -13.61 -1.10 -9.00
C GLN A 102 -13.18 0.33 -9.37
N SER A 103 -13.23 0.63 -10.67
CA SER A 103 -13.26 2.01 -11.13
C SER A 103 -14.67 2.54 -10.88
N LYS A 104 -14.73 3.66 -10.17
CA LYS A 104 -15.93 4.35 -9.70
C LYS A 104 -16.99 4.58 -10.78
#